data_AF-A0A8X8GIZ9-F1
#
_entry.id   AF-A0A8X8GIZ9-F1
#
_cell.length_a   1.000
_cell.length_b   1.000
_cell.length_c   1.000
_cell.angle_alpha   90.00
_cell.angle_beta   90.00
_cell.angle_gamma   90.00
#
_symmetry.space_group_name_H-M   'P 1'
#
loop_
_entity.id
_entity.type
_entity.pdbx_description
1 polymer ?
#
loop_
_entity_poly.entity_id
_entity_poly.type
_entity_poly.pdbx_seq_one_letter_code
_entity_poly.pdbx_strand_id
1 'polypeptide(L)'
;MQVYLVGGAVRDHLLGHPYHEKDYVVVGATPEQLLAQGYQPVGKDFPVFLHPKTKEEYALARTERKSGHGYHGFEFFTDPDVTLEEDLIRRDLTINAIAMDEAGQVYDPYHGQDDLAHKILRHVSDAFAEDPLRVLRVARFAARYAQYGFRIADETLALMRQLAESGELEALTPERVWKETSRALMERHADVYFEVLRECGALKVLFPEIDALFGVPQRPEYHPEIDCGIHTLMSLQQACKANYSLDVRFAVLVHDLGKALTPKDELPRHIMHEERGIQPVTDVCDRLRVPTQTKQLALAVCKEHLKCHQAFTLKAGTLWRLLQRLDVLRRPERVEAFAQACECDAKGRLGLENREYPQAHYLLDAMKTVRTIKASDLPSDIQGPDIGEMLIQKRIEAIADLKHELGHHHHTV
;
A
#
# COMPACT_ATOMS: atom_id res chain seq x y z
N MET A 1 36.73 -7.08 -15.98
CA MET A 1 35.42 -6.91 -15.31
C MET A 1 35.13 -8.12 -14.46
N GLN A 2 34.68 -7.89 -13.24
CA GLN A 2 34.11 -8.91 -12.36
C GLN A 2 32.62 -8.63 -12.21
N VAL A 3 31.80 -9.68 -12.22
CA VAL A 3 30.35 -9.58 -12.15
C VAL A 3 29.88 -10.32 -10.91
N TYR A 4 29.07 -9.65 -10.11
CA TYR A 4 28.50 -10.20 -8.87
C TYR A 4 27.00 -10.09 -8.91
N LEU A 5 26.30 -11.18 -8.58
CA LEU A 5 24.89 -11.11 -8.20
C LEU A 5 24.82 -10.40 -6.84
N VAL A 6 23.88 -9.47 -6.67
CA VAL A 6 23.81 -8.63 -5.47
C VAL A 6 22.37 -8.44 -4.98
N GLY A 7 22.22 -7.96 -3.74
CA GLY A 7 20.96 -7.43 -3.25
C GLY A 7 19.91 -8.49 -2.96
N GLY A 8 18.68 -8.24 -3.42
CA GLY A 8 17.52 -9.06 -3.08
C GLY A 8 17.65 -10.51 -3.53
N ALA A 9 18.30 -10.76 -4.68
CA ALA A 9 18.51 -12.10 -5.20
C ALA A 9 19.41 -12.95 -4.28
N VAL A 10 20.53 -12.39 -3.80
CA VAL A 10 21.45 -13.09 -2.88
C VAL A 10 20.78 -13.32 -1.53
N ARG A 11 20.13 -12.30 -0.99
CA ARG A 11 19.37 -12.40 0.26
C ARG A 11 18.30 -13.50 0.21
N ASP A 12 17.45 -13.47 -0.82
CA ASP A 12 16.36 -14.41 -0.97
C ASP A 12 16.89 -15.83 -1.26
N HIS A 13 18.01 -15.96 -1.99
CA HIS A 13 18.74 -17.23 -2.16
C HIS A 13 19.20 -17.81 -0.81
N LEU A 14 19.85 -16.99 0.05
CA LEU A 14 20.33 -17.40 1.37
C LEU A 14 19.19 -17.78 2.33
N LEU A 15 18.02 -17.14 2.19
CA LEU A 15 16.80 -17.49 2.93
C LEU A 15 16.07 -18.73 2.38
N GLY A 16 16.53 -19.30 1.26
CA GLY A 16 15.84 -20.40 0.57
C GLY A 16 14.49 -19.97 -0.04
N HIS A 17 14.32 -18.69 -0.34
CA HIS A 17 13.13 -18.13 -0.97
C HIS A 17 13.28 -18.09 -2.49
N PRO A 18 12.18 -18.25 -3.24
CA PRO A 18 12.22 -18.06 -4.69
C PRO A 18 12.50 -16.59 -5.01
N TYR A 19 13.39 -16.36 -5.97
CA TYR A 19 13.68 -15.04 -6.54
C TYR A 19 13.64 -15.11 -8.06
N HIS A 20 13.20 -14.02 -8.68
CA HIS A 20 13.05 -13.91 -10.13
C HIS A 20 13.84 -12.73 -10.71
N GLU A 21 13.90 -11.62 -9.97
CA GLU A 21 14.71 -10.47 -10.31
C GLU A 21 16.17 -10.75 -9.91
N LYS A 22 17.09 -10.50 -10.84
CA LYS A 22 18.53 -10.63 -10.64
C LYS A 22 19.20 -9.33 -11.02
N ASP A 23 19.80 -8.71 -10.01
CA ASP A 23 20.58 -7.50 -10.16
C ASP A 23 22.06 -7.86 -10.05
N TYR A 24 22.85 -7.36 -10.99
CA TYR A 24 24.28 -7.59 -11.02
C TYR A 24 25.05 -6.27 -10.85
N VAL A 25 26.16 -6.35 -10.12
CA VAL A 25 27.15 -5.27 -10.06
C VAL A 25 28.39 -5.67 -10.85
N VAL A 26 28.88 -4.75 -11.67
CA VAL A 26 30.07 -4.89 -12.49
C VAL A 26 31.18 -4.01 -11.94
N VAL A 27 32.28 -4.64 -11.53
CA VAL A 27 33.47 -4.00 -10.96
C VAL A 27 34.62 -4.07 -11.96
N GLY A 28 35.45 -3.02 -12.02
CA GLY A 28 36.60 -2.96 -12.92
C GLY A 28 36.21 -2.94 -14.40
N ALA A 29 35.18 -2.15 -14.74
CA ALA A 29 34.75 -1.90 -16.12
C ALA A 29 34.33 -0.44 -16.33
N THR A 30 34.37 0.03 -17.57
CA THR A 30 33.83 1.36 -17.96
C THR A 30 32.54 1.23 -18.77
N PRO A 31 31.69 2.28 -18.82
CA PRO A 31 30.51 2.31 -19.69
C PRO A 31 30.80 1.92 -21.13
N GLU A 32 31.90 2.41 -21.70
CA GLU A 32 32.31 2.13 -23.09
C GLU A 32 32.60 0.65 -23.30
N GLN A 33 33.18 -0.02 -22.30
CA GLN A 33 33.46 -1.46 -22.36
C GLN A 33 32.17 -2.28 -22.33
N LEU A 34 31.15 -1.88 -21.55
CA LEU A 34 29.84 -2.54 -21.57
C LEU A 34 29.13 -2.32 -22.91
N LEU A 35 29.13 -1.09 -23.43
CA LEU A 35 28.56 -0.77 -24.74
C LEU A 35 29.23 -1.57 -25.88
N ALA A 36 30.55 -1.69 -25.85
CA ALA A 36 31.31 -2.50 -26.81
C ALA A 36 30.94 -4.00 -26.75
N GLN A 37 30.49 -4.49 -25.59
CA GLN A 37 30.01 -5.85 -25.39
C GLN A 37 28.50 -6.02 -25.71
N GLY A 38 27.84 -4.96 -26.18
CA GLY A 38 26.44 -5.00 -26.61
C GLY A 38 25.41 -4.80 -25.50
N TYR A 39 25.84 -4.37 -24.31
CA TYR A 39 24.93 -3.97 -23.25
C TYR A 39 24.17 -2.69 -23.63
N GLN A 40 22.93 -2.57 -23.16
CA GLN A 40 22.05 -1.45 -23.52
C GLN A 40 21.80 -0.55 -22.31
N PRO A 41 22.15 0.75 -22.34
CA PRO A 41 21.98 1.63 -21.19
C PRO A 41 20.48 1.88 -20.91
N VAL A 42 20.14 1.95 -19.62
CA VAL A 42 18.79 2.19 -19.12
C VAL A 42 18.78 3.43 -18.23
N GLY A 43 17.86 4.35 -18.49
CA GLY A 43 17.74 5.59 -17.74
C GLY A 43 18.73 6.65 -18.22
N LYS A 44 18.58 7.87 -17.69
CA LYS A 44 19.42 9.03 -18.04
C LYS A 44 20.44 9.39 -16.95
N ASP A 45 20.18 8.99 -15.71
CA ASP A 45 20.89 9.50 -14.53
C ASP A 45 21.77 8.44 -13.85
N PHE A 46 21.65 7.15 -14.21
CA PHE A 46 22.36 6.05 -13.55
C PHE A 46 22.88 5.02 -14.57
N PRO A 47 24.17 4.61 -14.54
CA PRO A 47 24.74 3.64 -15.49
C PRO A 47 24.30 2.20 -15.18
N VAL A 48 23.00 1.93 -15.34
CA VAL A 48 22.44 0.58 -15.44
C VAL A 48 22.37 0.19 -16.89
N PHE A 49 22.70 -1.07 -17.17
CA PHE A 49 22.65 -1.64 -18.49
C PHE A 49 21.88 -2.94 -18.50
N LEU A 50 21.15 -3.22 -19.59
CA LEU A 50 20.56 -4.53 -19.83
C LEU A 50 21.58 -5.43 -20.53
N HIS A 51 21.74 -6.64 -20.00
CA HIS A 51 22.56 -7.66 -20.63
C HIS A 51 21.99 -8.04 -22.01
N PRO A 52 22.82 -8.17 -23.07
CA PRO A 52 22.36 -8.35 -24.45
C PRO A 52 21.46 -9.58 -24.65
N LYS A 53 21.70 -10.66 -23.90
CA LYS A 53 20.98 -11.94 -24.05
C LYS A 53 19.87 -12.13 -23.02
N THR A 54 20.16 -11.89 -21.74
CA THR A 54 19.23 -12.20 -20.65
C THR A 54 18.29 -11.05 -20.32
N LYS A 55 18.65 -9.81 -20.73
CA LYS A 55 17.93 -8.58 -20.38
C LYS A 55 17.85 -8.32 -18.87
N GLU A 56 18.69 -8.98 -18.08
CA GLU A 56 18.89 -8.69 -16.65
C GLU A 56 19.66 -7.37 -16.46
N GLU A 57 19.51 -6.74 -15.28
CA GLU A 57 20.09 -5.43 -14.97
C GLU A 57 21.52 -5.55 -14.42
N TYR A 58 22.44 -4.80 -15.03
CA TYR A 58 23.86 -4.75 -14.69
C TYR A 58 24.23 -3.29 -14.39
N ALA A 59 24.51 -3.00 -13.12
CA ALA A 59 24.96 -1.69 -12.68
C ALA A 59 26.48 -1.66 -12.55
N LEU A 60 27.12 -0.58 -13.00
CA LEU A 60 28.53 -0.34 -12.67
C LEU A 60 28.67 0.00 -11.19
N ALA A 61 29.73 -0.52 -10.55
CA ALA A 61 30.11 -0.14 -9.19
C ALA A 61 30.34 1.37 -9.12
N ARG A 62 29.90 1.99 -8.01
CA ARG A 62 29.90 3.45 -7.87
C ARG A 62 30.25 3.94 -6.48
N THR A 63 30.76 5.16 -6.44
CA THR A 63 30.72 6.00 -5.24
C THR A 63 29.79 7.20 -5.49
N GLU A 64 29.16 7.68 -4.41
CA GLU A 64 28.24 8.82 -4.44
C GLU A 64 28.83 9.98 -3.63
N ARG A 65 28.76 11.21 -4.16
CA ARG A 65 29.07 12.42 -3.41
C ARG A 65 27.86 13.34 -3.36
N LYS A 66 27.42 13.70 -2.15
CA LYS A 66 26.33 14.67 -1.93
C LYS A 66 26.81 16.07 -2.36
N SER A 67 26.27 16.60 -3.46
CA SER A 67 26.54 17.94 -4.02
C SER A 67 25.46 18.98 -3.67
N GLY A 68 24.37 18.60 -2.98
CA GLY A 68 23.31 19.52 -2.57
C GLY A 68 22.24 18.90 -1.66
N HIS A 69 21.18 19.68 -1.37
CA HIS A 69 19.97 19.19 -0.69
C HIS A 69 19.01 18.58 -1.72
N GLY A 70 18.33 17.48 -1.36
CA GLY A 70 17.37 16.79 -2.23
C GLY A 70 17.98 15.84 -3.28
N TYR A 71 17.11 15.19 -4.06
CA TYR A 71 17.45 14.07 -4.97
C TYR A 71 18.43 14.43 -6.11
N HIS A 72 18.48 15.69 -6.54
CA HIS A 72 19.44 16.15 -7.56
C HIS A 72 20.84 16.46 -7.00
N GLY A 73 21.06 16.21 -5.71
CA GLY A 73 22.33 16.47 -5.03
C GLY A 73 23.28 15.28 -5.04
N PHE A 74 23.24 14.37 -6.02
CA PHE A 74 24.21 13.26 -6.09
C PHE A 74 24.94 13.26 -7.42
N GLU A 75 26.27 13.37 -7.35
CA GLU A 75 27.15 13.05 -8.47
C GLU A 75 27.62 11.60 -8.33
N PHE A 76 27.34 10.78 -9.34
CA PHE A 76 27.77 9.39 -9.40
C PHE A 76 29.14 9.32 -10.05
N PHE A 77 30.10 8.76 -9.31
CA PHE A 77 31.43 8.47 -9.83
C PHE A 77 31.56 6.95 -10.03
N THR A 78 31.53 6.53 -11.29
CA THR A 78 31.80 5.15 -11.70
C THR A 78 33.18 5.08 -12.32
N ASP A 79 34.17 4.79 -11.47
CA ASP A 79 35.55 4.58 -11.89
C ASP A 79 35.88 3.09 -11.87
N PRO A 80 36.67 2.54 -12.80
CA PRO A 80 37.19 1.18 -12.73
C PRO A 80 37.83 0.80 -11.38
N ASP A 81 38.35 1.78 -10.64
CA ASP A 81 38.99 1.57 -9.34
C ASP A 81 38.00 1.42 -8.18
N VAL A 82 36.70 1.66 -8.40
CA VAL A 82 35.67 1.46 -7.36
C VAL A 82 35.55 -0.03 -7.04
N THR A 83 35.77 -0.36 -5.78
CA THR A 83 35.70 -1.73 -5.27
C THR A 83 34.27 -2.20 -5.02
N LEU A 84 34.07 -3.52 -4.95
CA LEU A 84 32.81 -4.10 -4.54
C LEU A 84 32.37 -3.61 -3.15
N GLU A 85 33.31 -3.48 -2.22
CA GLU A 85 33.05 -3.03 -0.85
C GLU A 85 32.51 -1.59 -0.81
N GLU A 86 33.06 -0.70 -1.64
CA GLU A 86 32.62 0.69 -1.78
C GLU A 86 31.24 0.83 -2.44
N ASP A 87 30.84 -0.10 -3.32
CA ASP A 87 29.46 -0.14 -3.83
C ASP A 87 28.49 -0.63 -2.75
N LEU A 88 28.85 -1.70 -2.06
CA LEU A 88 28.01 -2.33 -1.05
C LEU A 88 27.76 -1.41 0.16
N ILE A 89 28.72 -0.55 0.54
CA ILE A 89 28.58 0.38 1.70
C ILE A 89 27.40 1.36 1.56
N ARG A 90 27.04 1.68 0.31
CA ARG A 90 26.00 2.66 -0.02
C ARG A 90 24.60 2.07 -0.01
N ARG A 91 24.46 0.76 0.21
CA ARG A 91 23.13 0.10 0.22
C ARG A 91 22.34 0.43 1.48
N ASP A 92 21.04 0.13 1.43
CA ASP A 92 20.12 0.46 2.52
C ASP A 92 20.32 -0.44 3.74
N LEU A 93 20.32 -1.75 3.54
CA LEU A 93 20.40 -2.75 4.62
C LEU A 93 21.57 -3.72 4.42
N THR A 94 22.18 -4.17 5.52
CA THR A 94 23.25 -5.18 5.55
C THR A 94 22.86 -6.45 4.80
N ILE A 95 21.62 -6.93 5.00
CA ILE A 95 21.07 -8.10 4.31
C ILE A 95 20.96 -7.93 2.79
N ASN A 96 20.99 -6.70 2.28
CA ASN A 96 21.00 -6.38 0.85
C ASN A 96 22.40 -6.01 0.34
N ALA A 97 23.38 -5.93 1.24
CA ALA A 97 24.77 -5.59 0.97
C ALA A 97 25.66 -6.85 0.90
N ILE A 98 25.10 -7.92 0.36
CA ILE A 98 25.77 -9.21 0.14
C ILE A 98 25.89 -9.42 -1.38
N ALA A 99 27.05 -9.90 -1.81
CA ALA A 99 27.36 -10.22 -3.19
C ALA A 99 27.73 -11.70 -3.35
N MET A 100 27.48 -12.26 -4.53
CA MET A 100 27.82 -13.64 -4.87
C MET A 100 28.39 -13.70 -6.28
N ASP A 101 29.53 -14.38 -6.46
CA ASP A 101 30.11 -14.57 -7.80
C ASP A 101 29.53 -15.80 -8.53
N GLU A 102 29.95 -15.99 -9.79
CA GLU A 102 29.50 -17.12 -10.61
C GLU A 102 29.90 -18.50 -10.05
N ALA A 103 30.93 -18.58 -9.20
CA ALA A 103 31.34 -19.80 -8.53
C ALA A 103 30.51 -20.09 -7.27
N GLY A 104 29.61 -19.18 -6.88
CA GLY A 104 28.80 -19.27 -5.66
C GLY A 104 29.54 -18.82 -4.41
N GLN A 105 30.71 -18.18 -4.53
CA GLN A 105 31.39 -17.60 -3.37
C GLN A 105 30.64 -16.33 -2.94
N VAL A 106 30.34 -16.25 -1.65
CA VAL A 106 29.66 -15.12 -1.03
C VAL A 106 30.69 -14.11 -0.51
N TYR A 107 30.43 -12.83 -0.76
CA TYR A 107 31.20 -11.68 -0.30
C TYR A 107 30.27 -10.81 0.56
N ASP A 108 30.61 -10.69 1.84
CA ASP A 108 29.76 -10.06 2.86
C ASP A 108 30.59 -9.19 3.82
N PRO A 109 31.09 -8.02 3.35
CA PRO A 109 31.93 -7.14 4.17
C PRO A 109 31.18 -6.47 5.34
N TYR A 110 29.84 -6.47 5.31
CA TYR A 110 28.99 -5.77 6.29
C TYR A 110 28.12 -6.70 7.15
N HIS A 111 28.51 -7.98 7.25
CA HIS A 111 27.88 -8.97 8.14
C HIS A 111 26.37 -9.17 7.90
N GLY A 112 25.91 -9.08 6.65
CA GLY A 112 24.53 -9.30 6.26
C GLY A 112 24.03 -10.72 6.52
N GLN A 113 24.90 -11.74 6.44
CA GLN A 113 24.54 -13.12 6.78
C GLN A 113 24.23 -13.29 8.27
N ASP A 114 24.98 -12.61 9.14
CA ASP A 114 24.72 -12.63 10.58
C ASP A 114 23.39 -11.95 10.89
N ASP A 115 23.10 -10.80 10.27
CA ASP A 115 21.80 -10.13 10.41
C ASP A 115 20.64 -10.97 9.84
N LEU A 116 20.86 -11.72 8.75
CA LEU A 116 19.86 -12.68 8.24
C LEU A 116 19.58 -13.79 9.24
N ALA A 117 20.63 -14.38 9.83
CA ALA A 117 20.49 -15.45 10.82
C ALA A 117 19.75 -14.97 12.09
N HIS A 118 20.02 -13.73 12.52
CA HIS A 118 19.38 -13.11 13.68
C HIS A 118 18.08 -12.37 13.35
N LYS A 119 17.67 -12.34 12.07
CA LYS A 119 16.45 -11.67 11.57
C LYS A 119 16.43 -10.18 11.91
N ILE A 120 17.53 -9.48 11.62
CA ILE A 120 17.72 -8.06 11.88
C ILE A 120 17.74 -7.28 10.58
N LEU A 121 17.02 -6.15 10.55
CA LEU A 121 17.11 -5.13 9.51
C LEU A 121 18.03 -4.01 10.04
N ARG A 122 19.31 -4.05 9.63
CA ARG A 122 20.33 -3.06 10.02
C ARG A 122 20.77 -2.23 8.83
N HIS A 123 20.94 -0.92 9.01
CA HIS A 123 21.56 -0.08 8.01
C HIS A 123 23.04 -0.44 7.81
N VAL A 124 23.57 -0.23 6.60
CA VAL A 124 24.96 -0.61 6.26
C VAL A 124 25.99 0.35 6.87
N SER A 125 25.74 1.65 6.73
CA SER A 125 26.69 2.70 7.11
C SER A 125 25.99 4.06 7.28
N ASP A 126 26.74 5.05 7.75
CA ASP A 126 26.29 6.45 7.88
C ASP A 126 25.76 7.06 6.57
N ALA A 127 26.12 6.47 5.40
CA ALA A 127 25.56 6.84 4.11
C ALA A 127 24.03 6.65 4.03
N PHE A 128 23.44 5.91 4.98
CA PHE A 128 21.99 5.81 5.12
C PHE A 128 21.31 7.18 5.28
N ALA A 129 21.95 8.13 5.96
CA ALA A 129 21.40 9.46 6.16
C ALA A 129 21.35 10.32 4.88
N GLU A 130 21.99 9.88 3.80
CA GLU A 130 22.08 10.65 2.56
C GLU A 130 20.77 10.60 1.75
N ASP A 131 20.02 9.48 1.78
CA ASP A 131 18.74 9.33 1.06
C ASP A 131 17.57 9.09 2.04
N PRO A 132 16.74 10.11 2.34
CA PRO A 132 15.61 9.97 3.26
C PRO A 132 14.59 8.90 2.82
N LEU A 133 14.58 8.49 1.55
CA LEU A 133 13.72 7.40 1.07
C LEU A 133 14.03 6.07 1.77
N ARG A 134 15.24 5.89 2.30
CA ARG A 134 15.63 4.67 3.02
C ARG A 134 14.77 4.41 4.25
N VAL A 135 14.22 5.45 4.89
CA VAL A 135 13.24 5.29 5.99
C VAL A 135 12.02 4.50 5.51
N LEU A 136 11.44 4.87 4.36
CA LEU A 136 10.31 4.17 3.76
C LEU A 136 10.68 2.76 3.29
N ARG A 137 11.88 2.57 2.73
CA ARG A 137 12.37 1.25 2.30
C ARG A 137 12.54 0.29 3.47
N VAL A 138 13.13 0.73 4.57
CA VAL A 138 13.28 -0.08 5.80
C VAL A 138 11.93 -0.45 6.36
N ALA A 139 10.99 0.50 6.47
CA ALA A 139 9.62 0.20 6.90
C ALA A 139 8.94 -0.83 5.99
N ARG A 140 9.15 -0.75 4.67
CA ARG A 140 8.62 -1.73 3.72
C ARG A 140 9.25 -3.11 3.91
N PHE A 141 10.56 -3.17 4.16
CA PHE A 141 11.24 -4.43 4.47
C PHE A 141 10.76 -5.04 5.78
N ALA A 142 10.47 -4.22 6.80
CA ALA A 142 9.85 -4.67 8.04
C ALA A 142 8.47 -5.30 7.75
N ALA A 143 7.63 -4.66 6.94
CA ALA A 143 6.35 -5.23 6.50
C ALA A 143 6.50 -6.55 5.71
N ARG A 144 7.45 -6.62 4.77
CA ARG A 144 7.71 -7.83 3.97
C ARG A 144 8.16 -9.01 4.83
N TYR A 145 9.03 -8.75 5.81
CA TYR A 145 9.69 -9.78 6.62
C TYR A 145 9.08 -10.01 8.01
N ALA A 146 8.02 -9.28 8.38
CA ALA A 146 7.32 -9.40 9.66
C ALA A 146 6.91 -10.85 9.97
N GLN A 147 6.34 -11.56 8.99
CA GLN A 147 5.92 -12.96 9.14
C GLN A 147 7.07 -13.92 9.49
N TYR A 148 8.31 -13.56 9.16
CA TYR A 148 9.49 -14.36 9.46
C TYR A 148 10.12 -13.97 10.80
N GLY A 149 9.59 -12.96 11.49
CA GLY A 149 10.08 -12.48 12.78
C GLY A 149 11.27 -11.53 12.67
N PHE A 150 11.40 -10.81 11.54
CA PHE A 150 12.42 -9.77 11.42
C PHE A 150 12.06 -8.55 12.28
N ARG A 151 13.09 -7.92 12.84
CA ARG A 151 12.98 -6.64 13.57
C ARG A 151 14.03 -5.65 13.07
N ILE A 152 13.74 -4.37 13.23
CA ILE A 152 14.71 -3.30 12.94
C ILE A 152 15.73 -3.22 14.07
N ALA A 153 17.01 -3.02 13.76
CA ALA A 153 18.04 -2.77 14.77
C ALA A 153 17.82 -1.41 15.46
N ASP A 154 18.15 -1.29 16.75
CA ASP A 154 17.76 -0.13 17.60
C ASP A 154 18.33 1.22 17.10
N GLU A 155 19.63 1.43 17.20
CA GLU A 155 20.53 1.90 16.13
C GLU A 155 19.93 2.38 14.78
N THR A 156 19.38 1.48 13.95
CA THR A 156 18.78 1.85 12.65
C THR A 156 17.51 2.65 12.84
N LEU A 157 16.68 2.24 13.80
CA LEU A 157 15.46 2.96 14.16
C LEU A 157 15.77 4.35 14.76
N ALA A 158 16.85 4.48 15.53
CA ALA A 158 17.35 5.76 16.04
C ALA A 158 17.80 6.68 14.90
N LEU A 159 18.50 6.15 13.89
CA LEU A 159 18.87 6.91 12.70
C LEU A 159 17.64 7.34 11.88
N MET A 160 16.63 6.47 11.76
CA MET A 160 15.36 6.82 11.11
C MET A 160 14.63 7.96 11.86
N ARG A 161 14.66 7.96 13.20
CA ARG A 161 14.12 9.07 14.01
C ARG A 161 14.85 10.38 13.75
N GLN A 162 16.18 10.35 13.74
CA GLN A 162 17.00 11.53 13.44
C GLN A 162 16.67 12.12 12.06
N LEU A 163 16.48 11.27 11.05
CA LEU A 163 16.06 11.72 9.70
C LEU A 163 14.64 12.28 9.66
N ALA A 164 13.72 11.72 10.44
CA ALA A 164 12.36 12.25 10.54
C ALA A 164 12.32 13.61 11.27
N GLU A 165 13.24 13.85 12.20
CA GLU A 165 13.35 15.11 12.95
C GLU A 165 14.15 16.19 12.22
N SER A 166 15.01 15.82 11.27
CA SER A 166 15.89 16.76 10.56
C SER A 166 15.19 17.62 9.50
N GLY A 167 13.97 17.26 9.09
CA GLY A 167 13.26 17.91 7.99
C GLY A 167 13.61 17.38 6.58
N GLU A 168 14.42 16.32 6.49
CA GLU A 168 14.84 15.74 5.20
C GLU A 168 13.71 14.94 4.52
N LEU A 169 12.72 14.44 5.28
CA LEU A 169 11.58 13.70 4.72
C LEU A 169 10.66 14.60 3.87
N GLU A 170 10.53 15.87 4.23
CA GLU A 170 9.72 16.89 3.54
C GLU A 170 10.27 17.21 2.14
N ALA A 171 11.56 16.95 1.91
CA ALA A 171 12.20 17.10 0.62
C ALA A 171 11.93 15.93 -0.34
N LEU A 172 11.30 14.84 0.14
CA LEU A 172 10.96 13.71 -0.72
C LEU A 172 9.86 14.09 -1.72
N THR A 173 10.08 13.73 -2.99
CA THR A 173 9.05 13.92 -4.00
C THR A 173 7.85 13.00 -3.73
N PRO A 174 6.61 13.48 -3.91
CA PRO A 174 5.45 12.68 -3.58
C PRO A 174 5.35 11.36 -4.36
N GLU A 175 5.81 11.33 -5.61
CA GLU A 175 5.83 10.13 -6.43
C GLU A 175 6.75 9.03 -5.88
N ARG A 176 7.88 9.42 -5.25
CA ARG A 176 8.78 8.46 -4.58
C ARG A 176 8.13 7.90 -3.32
N VAL A 177 7.48 8.76 -2.53
CA VAL A 177 6.72 8.34 -1.34
C VAL A 177 5.61 7.36 -1.75
N TRP A 178 4.81 7.70 -2.75
CA TRP A 178 3.74 6.83 -3.25
C TRP A 178 4.26 5.51 -3.80
N LYS A 179 5.37 5.51 -4.55
CA LYS A 179 5.95 4.29 -5.11
C LYS A 179 6.36 3.29 -4.01
N GLU A 180 7.01 3.76 -2.94
CA GLU A 180 7.34 2.88 -1.82
C GLU A 180 6.10 2.49 -1.00
N THR A 181 5.15 3.40 -0.79
CA THR A 181 3.91 3.13 -0.04
C THR A 181 3.04 2.10 -0.73
N SER A 182 2.83 2.22 -2.05
CA SER A 182 2.04 1.28 -2.84
C SER A 182 2.64 -0.12 -2.86
N ARG A 183 3.98 -0.23 -2.86
CA ARG A 183 4.67 -1.51 -2.69
C ARG A 183 4.46 -2.08 -1.28
N ALA A 184 4.63 -1.25 -0.25
CA ALA A 184 4.41 -1.66 1.14
C ALA A 184 2.97 -2.11 1.41
N LEU A 185 1.99 -1.42 0.83
CA LEU A 185 0.58 -1.81 0.89
C LEU A 185 0.32 -3.19 0.32
N MET A 186 1.13 -3.68 -0.61
CA MET A 186 0.99 -5.01 -1.21
C MET A 186 1.70 -6.13 -0.44
N GLU A 187 2.43 -5.81 0.63
CA GLU A 187 3.06 -6.82 1.49
C GLU A 187 2.02 -7.56 2.36
N ARG A 188 2.42 -8.67 2.99
CA ARG A 188 1.51 -9.47 3.85
C ARG A 188 1.15 -8.79 5.18
N HIS A 189 1.98 -7.85 5.61
CA HIS A 189 1.83 -7.10 6.85
C HIS A 189 2.01 -5.61 6.59
N ALA A 190 1.12 -5.03 5.78
CA ALA A 190 1.18 -3.60 5.46
C ALA A 190 0.91 -2.70 6.68
N ASP A 191 0.26 -3.23 7.72
CA ASP A 191 0.11 -2.60 9.03
C ASP A 191 1.48 -2.24 9.65
N VAL A 192 2.44 -3.17 9.63
CA VAL A 192 3.80 -2.98 10.18
C VAL A 192 4.54 -1.82 9.52
N TYR A 193 4.29 -1.55 8.24
CA TYR A 193 4.88 -0.40 7.56
C TYR A 193 4.49 0.92 8.26
N PHE A 194 3.20 1.10 8.56
CA PHE A 194 2.71 2.31 9.22
C PHE A 194 3.08 2.35 10.70
N GLU A 195 3.15 1.20 11.37
CA GLU A 195 3.65 1.10 12.75
C GLU A 195 5.10 1.58 12.85
N VAL A 196 5.99 1.12 11.96
CA VAL A 196 7.39 1.53 11.92
C VAL A 196 7.51 3.02 11.61
N LEU A 197 6.76 3.53 10.62
CA LEU A 197 6.76 4.96 10.32
C LEU A 197 6.31 5.79 11.53
N ARG A 198 5.35 5.30 12.31
CA ARG A 198 4.90 5.97 13.54
C ARG A 198 5.97 5.90 14.62
N GLU A 199 6.59 4.74 14.82
CA GLU A 199 7.64 4.51 15.83
C GLU A 199 8.88 5.38 15.61
N CYS A 200 9.23 5.64 14.34
CA CYS A 200 10.32 6.56 14.00
C CYS A 200 9.88 8.02 13.83
N GLY A 201 8.59 8.34 13.98
CA GLY A 201 8.07 9.69 13.79
C GLY A 201 8.03 10.16 12.33
N ALA A 202 8.18 9.28 11.35
CA ALA A 202 8.01 9.61 9.94
C ALA A 202 6.52 9.70 9.53
N LEU A 203 5.61 9.00 10.24
CA LEU A 203 4.19 8.98 9.91
C LEU A 203 3.56 10.38 9.99
N LYS A 204 3.83 11.12 11.06
CA LYS A 204 3.35 12.51 11.25
C LYS A 204 3.78 13.46 10.12
N VAL A 205 4.90 13.19 9.46
CA VAL A 205 5.43 14.02 8.38
C VAL A 205 4.82 13.62 7.04
N LEU A 206 4.81 12.32 6.75
CA LEU A 206 4.44 11.79 5.44
C LEU A 206 2.93 11.57 5.29
N PHE A 207 2.24 11.22 6.37
CA PHE A 207 0.81 10.90 6.42
C PHE A 207 0.15 11.51 7.68
N PRO A 208 0.20 12.83 7.85
CA PRO A 208 -0.36 13.51 9.03
C PRO A 208 -1.84 13.16 9.27
N GLU A 209 -2.60 12.89 8.21
CA GLU A 209 -4.01 12.51 8.30
C GLU A 209 -4.20 11.14 8.97
N ILE A 210 -3.29 10.19 8.71
CA ILE A 210 -3.30 8.85 9.32
C ILE A 210 -2.77 8.94 10.76
N ASP A 211 -1.68 9.68 10.99
CA ASP A 211 -1.10 9.89 12.32
C ASP A 211 -2.15 10.47 13.29
N ALA A 212 -2.98 11.39 12.81
CA ALA A 212 -4.03 12.05 13.59
C ALA A 212 -5.15 11.11 14.07
N LEU A 213 -5.25 9.87 13.57
CA LEU A 213 -6.19 8.87 14.08
C LEU A 213 -5.72 8.23 15.39
N PHE A 214 -4.42 8.16 15.63
CA PHE A 214 -3.89 7.55 16.85
C PHE A 214 -4.21 8.41 18.07
N GLY A 215 -4.72 7.79 19.12
CA GLY A 215 -5.20 8.43 20.34
C GLY A 215 -6.63 8.93 20.27
N VAL A 216 -7.32 8.80 19.13
CA VAL A 216 -8.73 9.18 18.99
C VAL A 216 -9.61 8.03 19.51
N PRO A 217 -10.40 8.24 20.59
CA PRO A 217 -11.16 7.17 21.21
C PRO A 217 -12.46 6.86 20.47
N GLN A 218 -12.80 5.58 20.43
CA GLN A 218 -14.02 4.98 19.88
C GLN A 218 -14.82 4.31 21.00
N ARG A 219 -16.08 3.98 20.70
CA ARG A 219 -16.97 3.27 21.64
C ARG A 219 -16.53 1.80 21.81
N PRO A 220 -16.14 1.37 23.03
CA PRO A 220 -15.66 0.00 23.29
C PRO A 220 -16.67 -1.10 22.90
N GLU A 221 -17.97 -0.80 22.96
CA GLU A 221 -19.01 -1.77 22.58
C GLU A 221 -18.92 -2.22 21.11
N TYR A 222 -18.38 -1.37 20.24
CA TYR A 222 -18.26 -1.62 18.80
C TYR A 222 -16.80 -1.73 18.33
N HIS A 223 -15.88 -1.14 19.09
CA HIS A 223 -14.45 -1.03 18.81
C HIS A 223 -13.66 -1.36 20.08
N PRO A 224 -13.48 -2.65 20.42
CA PRO A 224 -12.84 -3.06 21.68
C PRO A 224 -11.37 -2.60 21.80
N GLU A 225 -10.72 -2.31 20.67
CA GLU A 225 -9.39 -1.68 20.59
C GLU A 225 -9.37 -0.21 21.01
N ILE A 226 -10.54 0.44 21.07
CA ILE A 226 -10.78 1.85 21.46
C ILE A 226 -10.14 2.88 20.52
N ASP A 227 -8.95 2.65 19.98
CA ASP A 227 -8.18 3.63 19.22
C ASP A 227 -8.50 3.56 17.71
N CYS A 228 -8.82 4.70 17.09
CA CYS A 228 -9.09 4.78 15.66
C CYS A 228 -7.89 4.36 14.80
N GLY A 229 -6.67 4.74 15.18
CA GLY A 229 -5.45 4.36 14.45
C GLY A 229 -5.20 2.86 14.50
N ILE A 230 -5.40 2.24 15.68
CA ILE A 230 -5.31 0.78 15.83
C ILE A 230 -6.39 0.10 14.96
N HIS A 231 -7.64 0.56 15.01
CA HIS A 231 -8.74 0.05 14.16
C HIS A 231 -8.39 0.11 12.67
N THR A 232 -7.81 1.22 12.20
CA THR A 232 -7.37 1.37 10.81
C THR A 232 -6.31 0.33 10.43
N LEU A 233 -5.32 0.08 11.28
CA LEU A 233 -4.28 -0.93 11.02
C LEU A 233 -4.85 -2.36 11.05
N MET A 234 -5.73 -2.66 12.01
CA MET A 234 -6.41 -3.96 12.07
C MET A 234 -7.27 -4.21 10.83
N SER A 235 -7.97 -3.18 10.34
CA SER A 235 -8.75 -3.23 9.10
C SER A 235 -7.88 -3.45 7.88
N LEU A 236 -6.75 -2.74 7.78
CA LEU A 236 -5.76 -2.95 6.71
C LEU A 236 -5.22 -4.38 6.71
N GLN A 237 -5.00 -4.95 7.90
CA GLN A 237 -4.51 -6.31 8.04
C GLN A 237 -5.54 -7.36 7.59
N GLN A 238 -6.84 -7.09 7.69
CA GLN A 238 -7.86 -7.94 7.07
C GLN A 238 -7.76 -7.91 5.53
N ALA A 239 -7.55 -6.73 4.94
CA ALA A 239 -7.37 -6.61 3.49
C ALA A 239 -6.10 -7.34 3.00
N CYS A 240 -5.06 -7.36 3.82
CA CYS A 240 -3.82 -8.10 3.57
C CYS A 240 -4.04 -9.62 3.63
N LYS A 241 -4.70 -10.13 4.67
CA LYS A 241 -5.05 -11.55 4.83
C LYS A 241 -5.93 -12.07 3.68
N ALA A 242 -6.89 -11.26 3.23
CA ALA A 242 -7.75 -11.58 2.10
C ALA A 242 -7.07 -11.41 0.73
N ASN A 243 -5.82 -10.95 0.70
CA ASN A 243 -5.03 -10.67 -0.50
C ASN A 243 -5.76 -9.74 -1.50
N TYR A 244 -6.42 -8.70 -0.99
CA TYR A 244 -7.10 -7.74 -1.85
C TYR A 244 -6.14 -6.80 -2.58
N SER A 245 -6.67 -6.13 -3.60
CA SER A 245 -5.92 -5.24 -4.49
C SER A 245 -5.41 -4.00 -3.77
N LEU A 246 -4.43 -3.32 -4.39
CA LEU A 246 -3.91 -2.03 -3.91
C LEU A 246 -5.03 -1.00 -3.67
N ASP A 247 -5.99 -0.93 -4.59
CA ASP A 247 -7.13 -0.01 -4.49
C ASP A 247 -7.92 -0.23 -3.20
N VAL A 248 -8.21 -1.49 -2.86
CA VAL A 248 -8.97 -1.86 -1.65
C VAL A 248 -8.16 -1.57 -0.40
N ARG A 249 -6.88 -1.99 -0.36
CA ARG A 249 -6.02 -1.78 0.80
C ARG A 249 -5.82 -0.29 1.10
N PHE A 250 -5.61 0.52 0.07
CA PHE A 250 -5.52 1.97 0.23
C PHE A 250 -6.85 2.57 0.67
N ALA A 251 -7.98 2.14 0.10
CA ALA A 251 -9.29 2.63 0.52
C ALA A 251 -9.61 2.31 1.99
N VAL A 252 -9.22 1.11 2.46
CA VAL A 252 -9.34 0.72 3.88
C VAL A 252 -8.45 1.59 4.76
N LEU A 253 -7.20 1.86 4.36
CA LEU A 253 -6.28 2.70 5.14
C LEU A 253 -6.85 4.10 5.40
N VAL A 254 -7.61 4.67 4.46
CA VAL A 254 -8.05 6.07 4.52
C VAL A 254 -9.56 6.24 4.74
N HIS A 255 -10.33 5.16 4.97
CA HIS A 255 -11.79 5.27 5.07
C HIS A 255 -12.26 6.18 6.20
N ASP A 256 -11.51 6.19 7.31
CA ASP A 256 -11.92 6.76 8.59
C ASP A 256 -11.20 8.07 8.96
N LEU A 257 -10.46 8.69 8.04
CA LEU A 257 -9.68 9.91 8.32
C LEU A 257 -10.54 11.04 8.93
N GLY A 258 -11.84 11.08 8.66
CA GLY A 258 -12.75 12.05 9.25
C GLY A 258 -12.96 11.91 10.76
N LYS A 259 -12.65 10.74 11.36
CA LYS A 259 -12.75 10.53 12.81
C LYS A 259 -11.76 11.42 13.57
N ALA A 260 -10.57 11.67 13.01
CA ALA A 260 -9.59 12.60 13.57
C ALA A 260 -10.10 14.04 13.68
N LEU A 261 -11.11 14.41 12.88
CA LEU A 261 -11.72 15.74 12.86
C LEU A 261 -12.98 15.83 13.75
N THR A 262 -13.25 14.83 14.59
CA THR A 262 -14.42 14.83 15.46
C THR A 262 -14.26 15.87 16.59
N PRO A 263 -15.21 16.79 16.78
CA PRO A 263 -15.21 17.70 17.92
C PRO A 263 -15.14 16.97 19.26
N LYS A 264 -14.39 17.53 20.23
CA LYS A 264 -14.14 16.88 21.52
C LYS A 264 -15.43 16.56 22.29
N ASP A 265 -16.47 17.37 22.15
CA ASP A 265 -17.80 17.21 22.75
C ASP A 265 -18.68 16.17 22.03
N GLU A 266 -18.31 15.76 20.81
CA GLU A 266 -18.96 14.68 20.06
C GLU A 266 -18.30 13.32 20.29
N LEU A 267 -17.05 13.27 20.76
CA LEU A 267 -16.33 12.02 21.04
C LEU A 267 -17.08 11.15 22.07
N PRO A 268 -17.05 9.81 21.93
CA PRO A 268 -16.46 9.01 20.84
C PRO A 268 -17.49 8.61 19.75
N ARG A 269 -18.49 9.46 19.46
CA ARG A 269 -19.60 9.10 18.53
C ARG A 269 -19.26 9.30 17.06
N HIS A 270 -18.30 10.17 16.74
CA HIS A 270 -17.84 10.44 15.36
C HIS A 270 -18.97 10.74 14.37
N ILE A 271 -19.90 11.63 14.77
CA ILE A 271 -21.04 12.02 13.93
C ILE A 271 -20.51 12.61 12.62
N MET A 272 -21.03 12.17 11.46
CA MET A 272 -20.64 12.69 10.14
C MET A 272 -19.14 12.54 9.78
N HIS A 273 -18.41 11.58 10.35
CA HIS A 273 -17.00 11.38 9.97
C HIS A 273 -16.84 11.00 8.50
N GLU A 274 -17.83 10.33 7.89
CA GLU A 274 -17.87 9.99 6.46
C GLU A 274 -17.94 11.23 5.56
N GLU A 275 -18.47 12.35 6.07
CA GLU A 275 -18.50 13.64 5.40
C GLU A 275 -17.19 14.41 5.65
N ARG A 276 -16.77 14.46 6.91
CA ARG A 276 -15.54 15.16 7.34
C ARG A 276 -14.28 14.54 6.73
N GLY A 277 -14.31 13.25 6.41
CA GLY A 277 -13.18 12.51 5.84
C GLY A 277 -12.92 12.80 4.35
N ILE A 278 -13.87 13.37 3.61
CA ILE A 278 -13.71 13.61 2.17
C ILE A 278 -12.53 14.54 1.85
N GLN A 279 -12.38 15.62 2.63
CA GLN A 279 -11.30 16.56 2.40
C GLN A 279 -9.93 15.95 2.75
N PRO A 280 -9.71 15.35 3.94
CA PRO A 280 -8.46 14.64 4.24
C PRO A 280 -8.09 13.56 3.22
N VAL A 281 -9.04 12.74 2.78
CA VAL A 281 -8.79 11.71 1.76
C VAL A 281 -8.39 12.35 0.43
N THR A 282 -9.04 13.44 0.05
CA THR A 282 -8.70 14.19 -1.18
C THR A 282 -7.29 14.75 -1.08
N ASP A 283 -6.96 15.39 0.05
CA ASP A 283 -5.67 16.05 0.29
C ASP A 283 -4.50 15.06 0.24
N VAL A 284 -4.60 13.92 0.94
CA VAL A 284 -3.55 12.89 0.91
C VAL A 284 -3.39 12.30 -0.50
N CYS A 285 -4.50 12.08 -1.22
CA CYS A 285 -4.46 11.56 -2.58
C CYS A 285 -3.79 12.53 -3.56
N ASP A 286 -4.13 13.81 -3.48
CA ASP A 286 -3.60 14.84 -4.38
C ASP A 286 -2.14 15.15 -4.06
N ARG A 287 -1.79 15.21 -2.77
CA ARG A 287 -0.42 15.40 -2.31
C ARG A 287 0.48 14.27 -2.80
N LEU A 288 0.07 13.01 -2.62
CA LEU A 288 0.86 11.83 -2.99
C LEU A 288 0.71 11.38 -4.45
N ARG A 289 -0.06 12.10 -5.28
CA ARG A 289 -0.33 11.73 -6.68
C ARG A 289 -0.88 10.31 -6.83
N VAL A 290 -1.78 9.92 -5.93
CA VAL A 290 -2.43 8.61 -5.93
C VAL A 290 -3.18 8.42 -7.26
N PRO A 291 -3.08 7.24 -7.92
CA PRO A 291 -3.78 6.96 -9.16
C PRO A 291 -5.28 7.23 -9.05
N THR A 292 -5.86 7.81 -10.10
CA THR A 292 -7.26 8.25 -10.13
C THR A 292 -8.24 7.14 -9.74
N GLN A 293 -7.99 5.90 -10.16
CA GLN A 293 -8.84 4.75 -9.82
C GLN A 293 -8.83 4.47 -8.31
N THR A 294 -7.64 4.42 -7.71
CA THR A 294 -7.44 4.22 -6.27
C THR A 294 -8.09 5.35 -5.47
N LYS A 295 -7.88 6.62 -5.88
CA LYS A 295 -8.52 7.80 -5.26
C LYS A 295 -10.05 7.71 -5.30
N GLN A 296 -10.62 7.31 -6.44
CA GLN A 296 -12.08 7.20 -6.60
C GLN A 296 -12.68 6.14 -5.68
N LEU A 297 -12.03 4.98 -5.53
CA LEU A 297 -12.49 3.97 -4.58
C LEU A 297 -12.35 4.46 -3.14
N ALA A 298 -11.22 5.06 -2.77
CA ALA A 298 -10.98 5.60 -1.43
C ALA A 298 -12.06 6.62 -1.02
N LEU A 299 -12.39 7.56 -1.90
CA LEU A 299 -13.47 8.53 -1.65
C LEU A 299 -14.84 7.87 -1.52
N ALA A 300 -15.14 6.86 -2.35
CA ALA A 300 -16.39 6.14 -2.27
C ALA A 300 -16.53 5.37 -0.95
N VAL A 301 -15.47 4.66 -0.53
CA VAL A 301 -15.44 3.93 0.75
C VAL A 301 -15.59 4.91 1.91
N CYS A 302 -14.78 5.97 1.97
CA CYS A 302 -14.88 6.99 3.01
C CYS A 302 -16.31 7.54 3.15
N LYS A 303 -16.93 7.93 2.02
CA LYS A 303 -18.26 8.54 1.99
C LYS A 303 -19.42 7.58 2.31
N GLU A 304 -19.28 6.32 1.91
CA GLU A 304 -20.44 5.43 1.78
C GLU A 304 -20.37 4.17 2.66
N HIS A 305 -19.25 3.83 3.28
CA HIS A 305 -19.07 2.57 4.03
C HIS A 305 -20.16 2.32 5.09
N LEU A 306 -20.59 3.36 5.81
CA LEU A 306 -21.70 3.26 6.78
C LEU A 306 -23.00 2.72 6.15
N LYS A 307 -23.28 3.07 4.89
CA LYS A 307 -24.45 2.56 4.16
C LYS A 307 -24.33 1.07 3.88
N CYS A 308 -23.11 0.56 3.68
CA CYS A 308 -22.88 -0.89 3.58
C CYS A 308 -23.17 -1.58 4.92
N HIS A 309 -22.66 -1.07 6.03
CA HIS A 309 -22.93 -1.66 7.36
C HIS A 309 -24.42 -1.69 7.68
N GLN A 310 -25.15 -0.68 7.22
CA GLN A 310 -26.59 -0.51 7.39
C GLN A 310 -27.42 -1.12 6.25
N ALA A 311 -26.83 -1.88 5.32
CA ALA A 311 -27.48 -2.29 4.07
C ALA A 311 -28.88 -2.92 4.29
N PHE A 312 -29.02 -3.81 5.28
CA PHE A 312 -30.30 -4.44 5.61
C PHE A 312 -31.36 -3.48 6.18
N THR A 313 -30.97 -2.30 6.64
CA THR A 313 -31.90 -1.28 7.15
C THR A 313 -32.26 -0.24 6.07
N LEU A 314 -31.50 -0.16 4.97
CA LEU A 314 -31.74 0.81 3.92
C LEU A 314 -33.04 0.53 3.16
N LYS A 315 -33.70 1.61 2.71
CA LYS A 315 -34.73 1.53 1.67
C LYS A 315 -34.08 1.10 0.35
N ALA A 316 -34.79 0.32 -0.47
CA ALA A 316 -34.29 -0.15 -1.76
C ALA A 316 -33.79 0.99 -2.68
N GLY A 317 -34.53 2.11 -2.73
CA GLY A 317 -34.10 3.30 -3.48
C GLY A 317 -32.83 3.97 -2.95
N THR A 318 -32.49 3.79 -1.67
CA THR A 318 -31.22 4.26 -1.10
C THR A 318 -30.07 3.34 -1.52
N LEU A 319 -30.28 2.02 -1.47
CA LEU A 319 -29.29 1.04 -1.92
C LEU A 319 -29.02 1.18 -3.43
N TRP A 320 -30.06 1.41 -4.23
CA TRP A 320 -29.91 1.72 -5.65
C TRP A 320 -29.02 2.96 -5.89
N ARG A 321 -29.27 4.05 -5.16
CA ARG A 321 -28.45 5.27 -5.26
C ARG A 321 -26.99 5.03 -4.85
N LEU A 322 -26.74 4.17 -3.87
CA LEU A 322 -25.38 3.73 -3.54
C LEU A 322 -24.74 3.00 -4.72
N LEU A 323 -25.41 1.98 -5.27
CA LEU A 323 -24.91 1.22 -6.42
C LEU A 323 -24.67 2.12 -7.66
N GLN A 324 -25.52 3.12 -7.88
CA GLN A 324 -25.31 4.11 -8.94
C GLN A 324 -24.05 4.95 -8.72
N ARG A 325 -23.80 5.42 -7.49
CA ARG A 325 -22.58 6.19 -7.16
C ARG A 325 -21.32 5.34 -7.32
N LEU A 326 -21.42 4.03 -7.10
CA LEU A 326 -20.36 3.06 -7.36
C LEU A 326 -20.24 2.66 -8.84
N ASP A 327 -21.06 3.24 -9.72
CA ASP A 327 -21.05 3.00 -11.17
C ASP A 327 -21.36 1.54 -11.56
N VAL A 328 -22.25 0.89 -10.80
CA VAL A 328 -22.56 -0.56 -10.89
C VAL A 328 -22.81 -1.09 -12.31
N LEU A 329 -23.41 -0.28 -13.19
CA LEU A 329 -23.79 -0.73 -14.54
C LEU A 329 -22.59 -0.80 -15.48
N ARG A 330 -21.59 0.08 -15.31
CA ARG A 330 -20.41 0.16 -16.18
C ARG A 330 -19.18 -0.47 -15.55
N ARG A 331 -19.08 -0.43 -14.22
CA ARG A 331 -17.91 -0.86 -13.44
C ARG A 331 -18.33 -1.69 -12.22
N PRO A 332 -18.92 -2.89 -12.41
CA PRO A 332 -19.33 -3.77 -11.31
C PRO A 332 -18.20 -4.12 -10.35
N GLU A 333 -16.95 -4.19 -10.84
CA GLU A 333 -15.76 -4.44 -10.04
C GLU A 333 -15.54 -3.40 -8.93
N ARG A 334 -16.08 -2.18 -9.08
CA ARG A 334 -16.04 -1.15 -8.02
C ARG A 334 -16.95 -1.48 -6.86
N VAL A 335 -18.09 -2.11 -7.12
CA VAL A 335 -19.01 -2.55 -6.04
C VAL A 335 -18.37 -3.71 -5.28
N GLU A 336 -17.70 -4.62 -5.98
CA GLU A 336 -16.92 -5.70 -5.36
C GLU A 336 -15.81 -5.15 -4.48
N ALA A 337 -14.98 -4.25 -5.00
CA ALA A 337 -13.91 -3.61 -4.23
C ALA A 337 -14.43 -2.79 -3.03
N PHE A 338 -15.56 -2.10 -3.18
CA PHE A 338 -16.22 -1.38 -2.09
C PHE A 338 -16.73 -2.33 -1.00
N ALA A 339 -17.36 -3.45 -1.37
CA ALA A 339 -17.82 -4.46 -0.44
C ALA A 339 -16.66 -5.09 0.35
N GLN A 340 -15.55 -5.40 -0.33
CA GLN A 340 -14.31 -5.91 0.27
C GLN A 340 -13.75 -4.94 1.31
N ALA A 341 -13.70 -3.63 1.01
CA ALA A 341 -13.22 -2.63 1.96
C ALA A 341 -14.13 -2.52 3.20
N CYS A 342 -15.46 -2.52 3.00
CA CYS A 342 -16.42 -2.47 4.11
C CYS A 342 -16.37 -3.73 5.00
N GLU A 343 -16.10 -4.90 4.41
CA GLU A 343 -15.89 -6.13 5.15
C GLU A 343 -14.60 -6.08 5.99
N CYS A 344 -13.53 -5.51 5.44
CA CYS A 344 -12.27 -5.32 6.18
C CYS A 344 -12.44 -4.41 7.38
N ASP A 345 -13.16 -3.28 7.25
CA ASP A 345 -13.50 -2.40 8.38
C ASP A 345 -14.38 -3.13 9.43
N ALA A 346 -15.37 -3.89 8.99
CA ALA A 346 -16.21 -4.67 9.89
C ALA A 346 -15.41 -5.73 10.70
N LYS A 347 -14.45 -6.40 10.06
CA LYS A 347 -13.60 -7.43 10.66
C LYS A 347 -12.33 -6.87 11.32
N GLY A 348 -11.99 -5.61 11.09
CA GLY A 348 -10.78 -4.96 11.60
C GLY A 348 -10.87 -4.54 13.06
N ARG A 349 -11.45 -5.37 13.93
CA ARG A 349 -11.80 -5.01 15.33
C ARG A 349 -11.36 -6.10 16.27
N LEU A 350 -10.86 -5.71 17.44
CA LEU A 350 -10.25 -6.63 18.40
C LEU A 350 -11.26 -7.68 18.89
N GLY A 351 -10.92 -8.95 18.68
CA GLY A 351 -11.75 -10.10 19.07
C GLY A 351 -12.93 -10.38 18.13
N LEU A 352 -13.10 -9.60 17.06
CA LEU A 352 -14.19 -9.73 16.08
C LEU A 352 -13.66 -10.03 14.67
N GLU A 353 -12.41 -10.46 14.54
CA GLU A 353 -11.69 -10.62 13.28
C GLU A 353 -12.32 -11.64 12.34
N ASN A 354 -13.05 -12.60 12.90
CA ASN A 354 -13.68 -13.70 12.17
C ASN A 354 -15.20 -13.55 12.06
N ARG A 355 -15.77 -12.40 12.46
CA ARG A 355 -17.22 -12.19 12.41
C ARG A 355 -17.73 -12.29 10.97
N GLU A 356 -18.94 -12.79 10.80
CA GLU A 356 -19.60 -12.74 9.50
C GLU A 356 -19.97 -11.30 9.12
N TYR A 357 -20.04 -11.05 7.80
CA TYR A 357 -20.44 -9.77 7.24
C TYR A 357 -21.41 -9.98 6.06
N PRO A 358 -22.64 -10.46 6.32
CA PRO A 358 -23.63 -10.78 5.28
C PRO A 358 -24.05 -9.58 4.43
N GLN A 359 -23.79 -8.36 4.90
CA GLN A 359 -24.02 -7.11 4.17
C GLN A 359 -23.27 -7.08 2.83
N ALA A 360 -22.05 -7.63 2.76
CA ALA A 360 -21.29 -7.70 1.52
C ALA A 360 -22.02 -8.59 0.50
N HIS A 361 -22.47 -9.79 0.91
CA HIS A 361 -23.23 -10.69 0.03
C HIS A 361 -24.52 -10.03 -0.48
N TYR A 362 -25.29 -9.41 0.41
CA TYR A 362 -26.51 -8.70 0.01
C TYR A 362 -26.24 -7.59 -1.01
N LEU A 363 -25.17 -6.80 -0.82
CA LEU A 363 -24.79 -5.76 -1.77
C LEU A 363 -24.39 -6.34 -3.14
N LEU A 364 -23.65 -7.45 -3.15
CA LEU A 364 -23.22 -8.13 -4.38
C LEU A 364 -24.39 -8.78 -5.11
N ASP A 365 -25.34 -9.36 -4.40
CA ASP A 365 -26.56 -9.93 -5.00
C ASP A 365 -27.46 -8.82 -5.54
N ALA A 366 -27.61 -7.71 -4.82
CA ALA A 366 -28.30 -6.53 -5.32
C ALA A 366 -27.64 -6.00 -6.61
N MET A 367 -26.31 -5.95 -6.67
CA MET A 367 -25.57 -5.62 -7.90
C MET A 367 -25.92 -6.57 -9.04
N LYS A 368 -25.87 -7.89 -8.83
CA LYS A 368 -26.18 -8.88 -9.88
C LYS A 368 -27.62 -8.67 -10.38
N THR A 369 -28.57 -8.53 -9.47
CA THR A 369 -29.99 -8.32 -9.77
C THR A 369 -30.24 -7.06 -10.59
N VAL A 370 -29.70 -5.90 -10.22
CA VAL A 370 -29.97 -4.67 -11.00
C VAL A 370 -29.35 -4.66 -12.38
N ARG A 371 -28.29 -5.46 -12.58
CA ARG A 371 -27.59 -5.59 -13.86
C ARG A 371 -28.27 -6.53 -14.85
N THR A 372 -29.16 -7.42 -14.39
CA THR A 372 -29.97 -8.25 -15.31
C THR A 372 -31.06 -7.44 -16.00
N ILE A 373 -31.50 -6.33 -15.40
CA ILE A 373 -32.57 -5.46 -15.90
C ILE A 373 -32.07 -4.59 -17.05
N LYS A 374 -32.60 -4.85 -18.25
CA LYS A 374 -32.26 -4.22 -19.52
C LYS A 374 -33.44 -3.47 -20.12
N ALA A 375 -33.14 -2.54 -21.02
CA ALA A 375 -34.17 -1.82 -21.78
C ALA A 375 -35.05 -2.75 -22.63
N SER A 376 -34.54 -3.93 -23.02
CA SER A 376 -35.29 -4.96 -23.73
C SER A 376 -36.42 -5.58 -22.92
N ASP A 377 -36.38 -5.43 -21.60
CA ASP A 377 -37.35 -6.04 -20.67
C ASP A 377 -38.53 -5.10 -20.40
N LEU A 378 -38.53 -3.94 -21.06
CA LEU A 378 -39.53 -2.90 -20.91
C LEU A 378 -40.64 -3.05 -21.98
N PRO A 379 -41.90 -2.72 -21.64
CA PRO A 379 -42.97 -2.58 -22.62
C PRO A 379 -42.60 -1.71 -23.82
N SER A 380 -43.00 -2.12 -25.03
CA SER A 380 -42.62 -1.50 -26.30
C SER A 380 -43.25 -0.12 -26.55
N ASP A 381 -44.24 0.26 -25.75
CA ASP A 381 -44.95 1.53 -25.76
C ASP A 381 -44.21 2.65 -25.01
N ILE A 382 -43.16 2.32 -24.24
CA ILE A 382 -42.37 3.30 -23.49
C ILE A 382 -41.25 3.88 -24.36
N GLN A 383 -41.19 5.21 -24.46
CA GLN A 383 -40.28 5.92 -25.36
C GLN A 383 -39.51 7.04 -24.66
N GLY A 384 -38.32 7.33 -25.17
CA GLY A 384 -37.56 8.52 -24.74
C GLY A 384 -37.16 8.49 -23.25
N PRO A 385 -37.27 9.61 -22.52
CA PRO A 385 -36.87 9.72 -21.11
C PRO A 385 -37.53 8.69 -20.17
N ASP A 386 -38.75 8.25 -20.49
CA ASP A 386 -39.55 7.32 -19.67
C ASP A 386 -38.89 5.94 -19.56
N ILE A 387 -38.04 5.55 -20.53
CA ILE A 387 -37.23 4.33 -20.48
C ILE A 387 -36.28 4.37 -19.27
N GLY A 388 -35.63 5.50 -19.05
CA GLY A 388 -34.67 5.67 -17.96
C GLY A 388 -35.33 5.61 -16.58
N GLU A 389 -36.47 6.28 -16.44
CA GLU A 389 -37.25 6.29 -15.21
C GLU A 389 -37.79 4.89 -14.88
N MET A 390 -38.33 4.19 -15.86
CA MET A 390 -38.87 2.84 -15.64
C MET A 390 -37.78 1.82 -15.34
N LEU A 391 -36.58 1.94 -15.93
CA LEU A 391 -35.43 1.12 -15.56
C LEU A 391 -35.00 1.35 -14.11
N ILE A 392 -35.01 2.61 -13.65
CA ILE A 392 -34.72 2.93 -12.25
C ILE A 392 -35.77 2.29 -11.35
N GLN A 393 -37.05 2.45 -11.67
CA GLN A 393 -38.16 1.90 -10.88
C GLN A 393 -38.08 0.38 -10.77
N LYS A 394 -37.90 -0.34 -11.89
CA LYS A 394 -37.75 -1.80 -11.89
C LYS A 394 -36.54 -2.28 -11.08
N ARG A 395 -35.42 -1.55 -11.11
CA ARG A 395 -34.24 -1.88 -10.30
C ARG A 395 -34.48 -1.69 -8.82
N ILE A 396 -35.22 -0.64 -8.44
CA ILE A 396 -35.60 -0.40 -7.04
C ILE A 396 -36.56 -1.50 -6.56
N GLU A 397 -37.54 -1.88 -7.37
CA GLU A 397 -38.46 -2.99 -7.08
C GLU A 397 -37.70 -4.31 -6.89
N ALA A 398 -36.80 -4.67 -7.82
CA ALA A 398 -36.04 -5.90 -7.73
C ALA A 398 -35.11 -5.96 -6.50
N ILE A 399 -34.55 -4.82 -6.06
CA ILE A 399 -33.82 -4.75 -4.78
C ILE A 399 -34.76 -4.97 -3.58
N ALA A 400 -35.99 -4.43 -3.64
CA ALA A 400 -36.97 -4.61 -2.58
C ALA A 400 -37.39 -6.08 -2.46
N ASP A 401 -37.66 -6.74 -3.60
CA ASP A 401 -38.00 -8.16 -3.66
C ASP A 401 -36.87 -9.04 -3.11
N LEU A 402 -35.63 -8.80 -3.55
CA LEU A 402 -34.44 -9.49 -3.02
C LEU A 402 -34.34 -9.37 -1.49
N LYS A 403 -34.65 -8.19 -0.95
CA LYS A 403 -34.62 -7.95 0.51
C LYS A 403 -35.71 -8.74 1.23
N HIS A 404 -36.90 -8.86 0.65
CA HIS A 404 -37.99 -9.65 1.20
C HIS A 404 -37.64 -11.15 1.24
N GLU A 405 -37.05 -11.68 0.16
CA GLU A 405 -36.60 -13.07 0.10
C GLU A 405 -35.58 -13.40 1.21
N LEU A 406 -34.58 -12.54 1.41
CA LEU A 406 -33.58 -12.69 2.47
C LEU A 406 -34.17 -12.61 3.89
N GLY A 407 -35.17 -11.75 4.09
CA GLY A 407 -35.88 -11.61 5.37
C GLY A 407 -36.72 -12.84 5.73
N HIS A 408 -37.30 -13.52 4.73
CA HIS A 408 -38.02 -14.78 4.94
C HIS A 408 -37.08 -15.95 5.26
N HIS A 409 -35.87 -15.99 4.70
CA HIS A 409 -34.90 -17.04 5.01
C HIS A 409 -34.33 -16.98 6.44
N HIS A 410 -34.27 -15.79 7.07
CA HIS A 410 -33.79 -15.64 8.46
C HIS A 410 -34.84 -15.95 9.53
N HIS A 411 -36.11 -16.15 9.17
CA HIS A 411 -37.18 -16.54 10.09
C HIS A 411 -37.56 -18.02 10.03
N THR A 412 -36.89 -18.80 9.17
CA THR A 412 -37.18 -20.23 8.95
C THR A 412 -36.01 -21.17 9.26
N VAL A 413 -34.98 -20.69 9.97
CA VAL A 413 -33.84 -21.49 10.46
C VAL A 413 -33.75 -21.41 11.97
#